data_AF-A0A963JW32-F1
#
_entry.id   AF-A0A963JW32-F1
#
_cell.length_a   1.000
_cell.length_b   1.000
_cell.length_c   1.000
_cell.angle_alpha   90.00
_cell.angle_beta   90.00
_cell.angle_gamma   90.00
#
_symmetry.space_group_name_H-M   'P 1'
#
loop_
_entity.id
_entity.type
_entity.pdbx_description
1 polymer ?
#
loop_
_entity_poly.entity_id
_entity_poly.type
_entity_poly.pdbx_seq_one_letter_code
_entity_poly.pdbx_strand_id
1 'polypeptide(L)'
;MFERLSPVLSRAVVRAVVIAAVTLFVASALFTPQLNPVTRGSFLASVNVGPVWGELVQWRIAMIEARNELDGWPKDIQKYAPPIANPQLRVTSPRPNVLQADIAHHPELGKLAGTQVVVELKPGTHTWTCRPGNPPIPPGYLPINCLEGSSDDFEPAQPAPDADPFGWLRSLI
;
A
#
# COMPACT_ATOMS: atom_id res chain seq x y z
N MET A 1 40.08 32.67 -23.06
CA MET A 1 39.89 31.26 -22.64
C MET A 1 38.50 30.71 -22.98
N PHE A 2 37.46 31.55 -23.16
CA PHE A 2 36.10 31.14 -23.55
C PHE A 2 35.88 30.82 -25.04
N GLU A 3 36.78 31.24 -25.95
CA GLU A 3 36.62 30.98 -27.40
C GLU A 3 36.91 29.55 -27.83
N ARG A 4 37.57 28.72 -26.99
CA ARG A 4 37.90 27.33 -27.31
C ARG A 4 36.75 26.33 -27.10
N LEU A 5 35.59 26.77 -26.60
CA LEU A 5 34.41 25.92 -26.39
C LEU A 5 33.40 25.96 -27.56
N SER A 6 33.67 26.76 -28.60
CA SER A 6 32.75 26.96 -29.73
C SER A 6 32.33 25.68 -30.48
N PRO A 7 33.13 24.60 -30.63
CA PRO A 7 32.66 23.37 -31.27
C PRO A 7 31.85 22.46 -30.33
N VAL A 8 31.98 22.63 -29.01
CA VAL A 8 31.30 21.83 -27.98
C VAL A 8 29.84 22.27 -27.78
N LEU A 9 29.53 23.53 -28.16
CA LEU A 9 28.20 24.13 -28.14
C LEU A 9 27.54 24.17 -29.53
N SER A 10 27.98 23.33 -30.48
CA SER A 10 27.21 23.19 -31.73
C SER A 10 25.83 22.60 -31.42
N ARG A 11 24.80 23.09 -32.13
CA ARG A 11 23.42 22.61 -31.97
C ARG A 11 23.31 21.08 -32.08
N ALA A 12 24.18 20.47 -32.89
CA ALA A 12 24.26 19.02 -33.06
C ALA A 12 24.76 18.30 -31.80
N VAL A 13 25.84 18.80 -31.17
CA VAL A 13 26.38 18.22 -29.92
C VAL A 13 25.37 18.38 -28.78
N VAL A 14 24.77 19.57 -28.63
CA VAL A 14 23.72 19.79 -27.63
C VAL A 14 22.54 18.83 -27.86
N ARG A 15 22.09 18.67 -29.10
CA ARG A 15 21.02 17.71 -29.44
C ARG A 15 21.41 16.28 -29.09
N ALA A 16 22.63 15.85 -29.40
CA ALA A 16 23.10 14.50 -29.08
C ALA A 16 23.15 14.25 -27.57
N VAL A 17 23.64 15.21 -26.79
CA VAL A 17 23.66 15.13 -25.32
C VAL A 17 22.24 15.07 -24.75
N VAL A 18 21.32 15.89 -25.25
CA VAL A 18 19.91 15.85 -24.83
C VAL A 18 19.29 14.50 -25.14
N ILE A 19 19.49 13.97 -26.34
CA ILE A 19 18.99 12.63 -26.72
C ILE A 19 19.58 11.58 -25.79
N ALA A 20 20.90 11.57 -25.58
CA ALA A 20 21.55 10.61 -24.70
C ALA A 20 21.03 10.68 -23.26
N ALA A 21 20.83 11.89 -22.72
CA ALA A 21 20.29 12.09 -21.38
C ALA A 21 18.84 11.57 -21.26
N VAL A 22 17.99 11.87 -22.25
CA VAL A 22 16.60 11.38 -22.30
C VAL A 22 16.58 9.85 -22.43
N THR A 23 17.41 9.28 -23.32
CA THR A 23 17.51 7.83 -23.48
C THR A 23 17.96 7.15 -22.20
N LEU A 24 18.98 7.70 -21.51
CA LEU A 24 19.45 7.17 -20.23
C LEU A 24 18.37 7.28 -19.15
N PHE A 25 17.64 8.38 -19.11
CA PHE A 25 16.52 8.57 -18.18
C PHE A 25 15.44 7.51 -18.40
N VAL A 26 14.99 7.30 -19.64
CA VAL A 26 13.98 6.28 -19.98
C VAL A 26 14.51 4.87 -19.70
N ALA A 27 15.75 4.57 -20.10
CA ALA A 27 16.36 3.26 -19.85
C ALA A 27 16.48 2.97 -18.35
N SER A 28 16.88 3.95 -17.55
CA SER A 28 16.95 3.79 -16.09
C SER A 28 15.59 3.52 -15.47
N ALA A 29 14.52 4.16 -15.95
CA ALA A 29 13.17 3.92 -15.47
C ALA A 29 12.71 2.46 -15.70
N LEU A 30 13.16 1.82 -16.78
CA LEU A 30 12.78 0.46 -17.16
C LEU A 30 13.68 -0.61 -16.53
N PHE A 31 15.00 -0.44 -16.59
CA PHE A 31 15.97 -1.48 -16.20
C PHE A 31 16.48 -1.33 -14.76
N THR A 32 16.49 -0.12 -14.21
CA THR A 32 16.99 0.17 -12.86
C THR A 32 16.05 1.13 -12.11
N PRO A 33 14.76 0.78 -11.97
CA PRO A 33 13.75 1.69 -11.43
C PRO A 33 14.07 2.19 -10.01
N GLN A 34 14.81 1.43 -9.21
CA GLN A 34 15.27 1.82 -7.88
C GLN A 34 16.23 3.03 -7.87
N LEU A 35 16.90 3.32 -8.99
CA LEU A 35 17.82 4.46 -9.12
C LEU A 35 17.18 5.66 -9.84
N ASN A 36 16.08 5.45 -10.56
CA ASN A 36 15.40 6.52 -11.27
C ASN A 36 14.53 7.34 -10.30
N PRO A 37 14.66 8.68 -10.25
CA PRO A 37 13.94 9.51 -9.28
C PRO A 37 12.41 9.45 -9.41
N VAL A 38 11.88 9.09 -10.58
CA VAL A 38 10.43 9.02 -10.85
C VAL A 38 9.85 7.67 -10.46
N THR A 39 10.56 6.56 -10.71
CA THR A 39 10.04 5.20 -10.46
C THR A 39 10.50 4.60 -9.13
N ARG A 40 11.57 5.14 -8.51
CA ARG A 40 12.14 4.63 -7.26
C ARG A 40 11.11 4.46 -6.15
N GLY A 41 10.29 5.48 -5.90
CA GLY A 41 9.30 5.44 -4.81
C GLY A 41 8.26 4.33 -5.00
N SER A 42 7.83 4.10 -6.24
CA SER A 42 6.85 3.04 -6.56
C SER A 42 7.48 1.65 -6.52
N PHE A 43 8.73 1.50 -6.96
CA PHE A 43 9.48 0.25 -6.86
C PHE A 43 9.71 -0.13 -5.39
N LEU A 44 10.21 0.82 -4.58
CA LEU A 44 10.44 0.62 -3.15
C LEU A 44 9.15 0.27 -2.39
N ALA A 45 8.02 0.89 -2.75
CA ALA A 45 6.71 0.50 -2.23
C ALA A 45 6.37 -0.95 -2.60
N SER A 46 6.53 -1.36 -3.87
CA SER A 46 6.17 -2.72 -4.31
C SER A 46 7.01 -3.83 -3.65
N VAL A 47 8.27 -3.57 -3.32
CA VAL A 47 9.12 -4.59 -2.67
C VAL A 47 8.84 -4.68 -1.16
N ASN A 48 8.38 -3.59 -0.53
CA ASN A 48 8.14 -3.53 0.92
C ASN A 48 6.67 -3.67 1.33
N VAL A 49 5.74 -3.67 0.36
CA VAL A 49 4.31 -3.85 0.64
C VAL A 49 4.03 -5.18 1.35
N GLY A 50 4.69 -6.27 0.93
CA GLY A 50 4.53 -7.60 1.53
C GLY A 50 4.89 -7.63 3.03
N PRO A 51 6.11 -7.21 3.41
CA PRO A 51 6.50 -7.08 4.82
C PRO A 51 5.53 -6.24 5.67
N VAL A 52 5.09 -5.08 5.15
CA VAL A 52 4.12 -4.20 5.84
C VAL A 52 2.81 -4.94 6.11
N TRP A 53 2.26 -5.65 5.12
CA TRP A 53 1.04 -6.44 5.32
C TRP A 53 1.25 -7.65 6.23
N GLY A 54 2.41 -8.29 6.16
CA GLY A 54 2.77 -9.39 7.05
C GLY A 54 2.75 -8.97 8.52
N GLU A 55 3.30 -7.79 8.83
CA GLU A 55 3.23 -7.20 10.16
C GLU A 55 1.77 -6.90 10.58
N LEU A 56 0.95 -6.34 9.68
CA LEU A 56 -0.47 -6.09 9.99
C LEU A 56 -1.24 -7.39 10.29
N VAL A 57 -0.96 -8.47 9.55
CA VAL A 57 -1.56 -9.78 9.81
C VAL A 57 -1.17 -10.30 11.19
N GLN A 58 0.10 -10.15 11.59
CA GLN A 58 0.56 -10.53 12.92
C GLN A 58 -0.17 -9.75 14.03
N TRP A 59 -0.37 -8.44 13.83
CA TRP A 59 -1.18 -7.63 14.74
C TRP A 59 -2.62 -8.11 14.84
N ARG A 60 -3.27 -8.44 13.71
CA ARG A 60 -4.65 -8.97 13.70
C ARG A 60 -4.76 -10.28 14.48
N ILE A 61 -3.81 -11.19 14.32
CA ILE A 61 -3.76 -12.47 15.05
C ILE A 61 -3.60 -12.21 16.55
N ALA A 62 -2.60 -11.40 16.94
CA ALA A 62 -2.34 -11.08 18.34
C ALA A 62 -3.56 -10.41 19.03
N MET A 63 -4.31 -9.57 18.31
CA MET A 63 -5.52 -8.97 18.85
C MET A 63 -6.69 -9.95 19.00
N ILE A 64 -6.82 -10.93 18.11
CA ILE A 64 -7.81 -12.00 18.27
C ILE A 64 -7.46 -12.84 19.51
N GLU A 65 -6.20 -13.23 19.66
CA GLU A 65 -5.72 -13.99 20.82
C GLU A 65 -5.96 -13.22 22.13
N ALA A 66 -5.53 -11.96 22.19
CA ALA A 66 -5.76 -11.09 23.35
C ALA A 66 -7.24 -10.92 23.69
N ARG A 67 -8.09 -10.78 22.67
CA ARG A 67 -9.54 -10.68 22.85
C ARG A 67 -10.15 -11.95 23.44
N ASN A 68 -9.70 -13.12 22.97
CA ASN A 68 -10.16 -14.41 23.44
C ASN A 68 -9.72 -14.67 24.88
N GLU A 69 -8.51 -14.25 25.26
CA GLU A 69 -8.01 -14.38 26.63
C GLU A 69 -8.73 -13.47 27.63
N LEU A 70 -9.10 -12.26 27.21
CA LEU A 70 -9.72 -11.24 28.07
C LEU A 70 -11.25 -11.25 28.06
N ASP A 71 -11.87 -12.06 27.18
CA ASP A 71 -13.30 -11.99 26.85
C ASP A 71 -13.76 -10.56 26.50
N GLY A 72 -12.90 -9.83 25.76
CA GLY A 72 -13.11 -8.41 25.50
C GLY A 72 -11.91 -7.73 24.84
N TRP A 73 -12.12 -6.54 24.28
CA TRP A 73 -11.03 -5.80 23.64
C TRP A 73 -10.05 -5.26 24.70
N PRO A 74 -8.72 -5.47 24.53
CA PRO A 74 -7.74 -4.96 25.48
C PRO A 74 -7.75 -3.43 25.57
N LYS A 75 -7.63 -2.90 26.79
CA LYS A 75 -7.51 -1.44 27.03
C LYS A 75 -6.20 -0.87 26.48
N ASP A 76 -5.16 -1.69 26.49
CA ASP A 76 -3.83 -1.35 25.98
C ASP A 76 -3.34 -2.48 25.07
N ILE A 77 -3.46 -2.26 23.76
CA ILE A 77 -3.06 -3.24 22.74
C ILE A 77 -1.55 -3.49 22.71
N GLN A 78 -0.74 -2.55 23.23
CA GLN A 78 0.72 -2.64 23.12
C GLN A 78 1.29 -3.76 23.99
N LYS A 79 0.58 -4.16 25.04
CA LYS A 79 0.95 -5.32 25.87
C LYS A 79 0.88 -6.65 25.10
N TYR A 80 0.11 -6.67 24.02
CA TYR A 80 -0.10 -7.81 23.15
C TYR A 80 0.53 -7.55 21.78
N ALA A 81 1.50 -6.64 21.70
CA ALA A 81 2.22 -6.38 20.46
C ALA A 81 2.98 -7.65 20.02
N PRO A 82 2.88 -8.06 18.75
CA PRO A 82 3.66 -9.18 18.24
C PRO A 82 5.17 -8.88 18.32
N PRO A 83 6.02 -9.90 18.56
CA PRO A 83 7.46 -9.71 18.62
C PRO A 83 8.06 -9.53 17.22
N ILE A 84 8.14 -8.27 16.78
CA ILE A 84 8.66 -7.90 15.45
C ILE A 84 10.01 -7.22 15.59
N ALA A 85 11.03 -7.77 14.94
CA ALA A 85 12.41 -7.29 15.09
C ALA A 85 12.60 -5.85 14.55
N ASN A 86 11.99 -5.54 13.40
CA ASN A 86 12.08 -4.23 12.73
C ASN A 86 10.69 -3.75 12.31
N PRO A 87 9.89 -3.21 13.25
CA PRO A 87 8.51 -2.80 12.96
C PRO A 87 8.49 -1.63 11.97
N GLN A 88 7.74 -1.82 10.88
CA GLN A 88 7.43 -0.79 9.89
C GLN A 88 6.08 -0.14 10.18
N LEU A 89 5.26 -0.73 11.06
CA LEU A 89 3.97 -0.19 11.49
C LEU A 89 4.05 0.35 12.92
N ARG A 90 3.39 1.49 13.11
CA ARG A 90 2.92 1.93 14.42
C ARG A 90 1.43 1.66 14.50
N VAL A 91 1.05 0.68 15.30
CA VAL A 91 -0.35 0.27 15.44
C VAL A 91 -0.95 0.88 16.70
N THR A 92 -2.14 1.47 16.57
CA THR A 92 -2.93 2.02 17.69
C THR A 92 -4.37 1.53 17.59
N SER A 93 -5.12 1.59 18.68
CA SER A 93 -6.54 1.24 18.69
C SER A 93 -7.37 2.44 19.15
N PRO A 94 -7.94 3.23 18.21
CA PRO A 94 -8.69 4.44 18.57
C PRO A 94 -10.04 4.12 19.22
N ARG A 95 -10.60 2.93 18.95
CA ARG A 95 -11.82 2.41 19.53
C ARG A 95 -11.78 0.88 19.55
N PRO A 96 -12.61 0.22 20.39
CA PRO A 96 -12.67 -1.24 20.42
C PRO A 96 -12.88 -1.85 19.04
N ASN A 97 -12.21 -2.98 18.79
CA ASN A 97 -12.22 -3.73 17.52
C ASN A 97 -11.64 -2.99 16.32
N VAL A 98 -10.99 -1.85 16.50
CA VAL A 98 -10.34 -1.11 15.41
C VAL A 98 -8.85 -1.01 15.67
N LEU A 99 -8.07 -1.32 14.63
CA LEU A 99 -6.65 -1.04 14.57
C LEU A 99 -6.38 -0.01 13.48
N GLN A 100 -5.66 1.03 13.86
CA GLN A 100 -5.07 2.00 12.96
C GLN A 100 -3.59 1.68 12.85
N ALA A 101 -3.14 1.34 11.66
CA ALA A 101 -1.75 1.06 11.36
C ALA A 101 -1.16 2.23 10.57
N ASP A 102 -0.27 2.97 11.22
CA ASP A 102 0.48 4.07 10.63
C ASP A 102 1.81 3.52 10.11
N ILE A 103 2.04 3.63 8.80
CA ILE A 103 3.29 3.19 8.18
C ILE A 103 4.38 4.20 8.51
N ALA A 104 5.51 3.70 9.03
CA ALA A 104 6.63 4.53 9.43
C ALA A 104 7.17 5.38 8.26
N HIS A 105 7.78 6.53 8.58
CA HIS A 105 8.35 7.43 7.59
C HIS A 105 9.79 7.03 7.22
N HIS A 106 9.95 5.83 6.66
CA HIS A 106 11.25 5.31 6.28
C HIS A 106 11.47 5.39 4.76
N PRO A 107 12.66 5.82 4.29
CA PRO A 107 12.92 6.02 2.86
C PRO A 107 12.83 4.71 2.04
N GLU A 108 13.12 3.57 2.64
CA GLU A 108 13.01 2.24 2.04
C GLU A 108 11.56 1.88 1.68
N LEU A 109 10.57 2.45 2.36
CA LEU A 109 9.15 2.18 2.10
C LEU A 109 8.61 2.94 0.88
N GLY A 110 9.40 3.86 0.32
CA GLY A 110 9.04 4.61 -0.87
C GLY A 110 7.70 5.32 -0.72
N LYS A 111 6.75 5.05 -1.62
CA LYS A 111 5.41 5.65 -1.58
C LYS A 111 4.50 5.16 -0.45
N LEU A 112 4.87 4.11 0.28
CA LEU A 112 4.11 3.66 1.46
C LEU A 112 4.43 4.49 2.71
N ALA A 113 5.60 5.14 2.73
CA ALA A 113 6.07 5.86 3.91
C ALA A 113 5.05 6.93 4.34
N GLY A 114 4.65 6.88 5.61
CA GLY A 114 3.74 7.87 6.19
C GLY A 114 2.27 7.74 5.81
N THR A 115 1.89 6.65 5.16
CA THR A 115 0.50 6.34 4.86
C THR A 115 -0.13 5.49 5.96
N GLN A 116 -1.45 5.33 5.92
CA GLN A 116 -2.22 4.70 6.99
C GLN A 116 -3.23 3.70 6.42
N VAL A 117 -3.46 2.63 7.18
CA VAL A 117 -4.57 1.69 6.98
C VAL A 117 -5.35 1.54 8.28
N VAL A 118 -6.66 1.42 8.15
CA VAL A 118 -7.54 1.10 9.27
C VAL A 118 -8.18 -0.25 9.01
N VAL A 119 -8.06 -1.16 9.97
CA VAL A 119 -8.74 -2.45 9.95
C VAL A 119 -9.69 -2.56 11.13
N GLU A 120 -10.86 -3.14 10.88
CA GLU A 120 -11.92 -3.29 11.88
C GLU A 120 -12.39 -4.73 11.94
N LEU A 121 -12.35 -5.31 13.14
CA LEU A 121 -12.85 -6.63 13.43
C LEU A 121 -14.38 -6.60 13.50
N LYS A 122 -15.05 -7.40 12.67
CA LYS A 122 -16.50 -7.54 12.74
C LYS A 122 -16.89 -8.16 14.10
N PRO A 123 -17.89 -7.61 14.81
CA PRO A 123 -18.34 -8.16 16.08
C PRO A 123 -18.84 -9.61 15.94
N GLY A 124 -18.46 -10.47 16.90
CA GLY A 124 -18.88 -11.88 16.94
C GLY A 124 -18.17 -12.79 15.93
N THR A 125 -17.20 -12.29 15.17
CA THR A 125 -16.44 -13.08 14.19
C THR A 125 -14.93 -12.89 14.35
N HIS A 126 -14.14 -13.57 13.51
CA HIS A 126 -12.70 -13.33 13.31
C HIS A 126 -12.40 -12.58 11.99
N THR A 127 -13.43 -12.04 11.35
CA THR A 127 -13.30 -11.39 10.04
C THR A 127 -12.99 -9.91 10.20
N TRP A 128 -12.04 -9.42 9.40
CA TRP A 128 -11.64 -8.02 9.43
C TRP A 128 -12.08 -7.35 8.14
N THR A 129 -12.54 -6.11 8.27
CA THR A 129 -12.67 -5.18 7.16
C THR A 129 -11.44 -4.29 7.13
N CYS A 130 -11.10 -3.80 5.95
CA CYS A 130 -9.95 -2.94 5.77
C CYS A 130 -10.33 -1.75 4.90
N ARG A 131 -9.78 -0.59 5.23
CA ARG A 131 -9.96 0.65 4.47
C ARG A 131 -8.69 1.49 4.48
N PRO A 132 -8.47 2.33 3.45
CA PRO A 132 -7.43 3.34 3.49
C PRO A 132 -7.66 4.28 4.68
N GLY A 133 -6.57 4.63 5.36
CA GLY A 133 -6.57 5.65 6.40
C GLY A 133 -6.30 7.04 5.82
N ASN A 134 -5.85 7.94 6.70
CA ASN A 134 -5.42 9.29 6.35
C ASN A 134 -4.03 9.58 6.95
N PRO A 135 -2.96 9.71 6.15
CA PRO A 135 -2.93 9.72 4.67
C PRO A 135 -3.20 8.34 4.04
N PRO A 136 -3.91 8.26 2.89
CA PRO A 136 -4.26 6.97 2.29
C PRO A 136 -3.07 6.27 1.63
N ILE A 137 -3.03 4.94 1.71
CA ILE A 137 -2.11 4.12 0.90
C ILE A 137 -2.45 4.33 -0.59
N PRO A 138 -1.44 4.49 -1.48
CA PRO A 138 -1.71 4.65 -2.90
C PRO A 138 -2.41 3.42 -3.50
N PRO A 139 -3.29 3.61 -4.50
CA PRO A 139 -3.98 2.50 -5.16
C PRO A 139 -2.98 1.52 -5.78
N GLY A 140 -3.30 0.22 -5.72
CA GLY A 140 -2.44 -0.86 -6.22
C GLY A 140 -1.50 -1.48 -5.18
N TYR A 141 -1.36 -0.86 -3.99
CA TYR A 141 -0.62 -1.45 -2.86
C TYR A 141 -1.52 -1.99 -1.73
N LEU A 142 -2.83 -1.72 -1.83
CA LEU A 142 -3.83 -2.30 -0.95
C LEU A 142 -4.23 -3.70 -1.49
N PRO A 143 -4.37 -4.70 -0.60
CA PRO A 143 -5.06 -5.93 -0.93
C PRO A 143 -6.43 -5.64 -1.52
N ILE A 144 -6.92 -6.54 -2.37
CA ILE A 144 -8.24 -6.43 -3.01
C ILE A 144 -9.34 -6.28 -1.94
N ASN A 145 -9.13 -6.86 -0.75
CA ASN A 145 -10.07 -6.85 0.36
C ASN A 145 -10.05 -5.55 1.21
N CYS A 146 -9.20 -4.58 0.87
CA CYS A 146 -9.08 -3.29 1.57
C CYS A 146 -9.85 -2.14 0.91
N LEU A 147 -10.67 -2.44 -0.09
CA LEU A 147 -11.57 -1.48 -0.74
C LEU A 147 -12.98 -1.66 -0.19
N GLU A 148 -13.74 -0.57 -0.05
CA GLU A 148 -15.11 -0.55 0.49
C GLU A 148 -15.95 -1.70 -0.08
N GLY A 149 -16.36 -2.64 0.79
CA GLY A 149 -17.29 -3.72 0.45
C GLY A 149 -16.71 -5.13 0.30
N SER A 150 -15.40 -5.35 0.43
CA SER A 150 -14.82 -6.70 0.42
C SER A 150 -14.48 -7.19 1.84
N SER A 151 -15.14 -8.26 2.26
CA SER A 151 -14.78 -9.01 3.48
C SER A 151 -13.83 -10.14 3.13
N ASP A 152 -12.83 -10.40 3.99
CA ASP A 152 -11.87 -11.49 3.82
C ASP A 152 -12.51 -12.85 3.45
N ASP A 153 -11.83 -13.59 2.57
CA ASP A 153 -12.20 -14.84 1.87
C ASP A 153 -12.51 -16.08 2.76
N PHE A 154 -12.80 -15.90 4.05
CA PHE A 154 -13.24 -16.98 4.94
C PHE A 154 -14.76 -17.13 5.01
N GLU A 155 -15.52 -16.27 4.31
CA GLU A 155 -16.93 -16.50 3.99
C GLU A 155 -17.04 -16.80 2.48
N PRO A 156 -17.82 -17.82 2.06
CA PRO A 156 -18.13 -17.97 0.64
C PRO A 156 -18.78 -16.66 0.17
N ALA A 157 -18.22 -16.07 -0.88
CA ALA A 157 -18.72 -14.85 -1.48
C ALA A 157 -20.24 -14.97 -1.63
N GLN A 158 -20.99 -14.09 -0.96
CA GLN A 158 -22.41 -13.96 -1.29
C GLN A 158 -22.46 -13.55 -2.76
N PRO A 159 -23.18 -14.30 -3.61
CA PRO A 159 -23.28 -13.93 -5.02
C PRO A 159 -23.83 -12.50 -5.06
N ALA A 160 -23.05 -11.60 -5.68
CA ALA A 160 -23.55 -10.29 -6.03
C ALA A 160 -24.88 -10.51 -6.78
N PRO A 161 -25.93 -9.72 -6.50
CA PRO A 161 -27.16 -9.81 -7.28
C PRO A 161 -26.76 -9.66 -8.74
N ASP A 162 -27.03 -10.70 -9.54
CA ASP A 162 -26.72 -10.76 -10.95
C ASP A 162 -27.15 -9.44 -11.59
N ALA A 163 -26.18 -8.57 -11.88
CA ALA A 163 -26.43 -7.40 -12.70
C ALA A 163 -26.67 -7.95 -14.11
N ASP A 164 -27.91 -8.34 -14.37
CA ASP A 164 -28.34 -8.95 -15.63
C ASP A 164 -27.93 -8.01 -16.77
N PRO A 165 -26.86 -8.33 -17.52
CA PRO A 165 -26.23 -7.40 -18.45
C PRO A 165 -27.14 -7.07 -19.65
N PHE A 166 -28.30 -7.73 -19.72
CA PHE A 166 -29.30 -7.60 -20.76
C PHE A 166 -30.66 -7.13 -20.24
N GLY A 167 -30.77 -6.65 -18.99
CA GLY A 167 -32.02 -6.13 -18.43
C GLY A 167 -32.69 -5.04 -19.30
N TRP A 168 -31.87 -4.28 -20.05
CA TRP A 168 -32.31 -3.26 -20.99
C TRP A 168 -33.03 -3.81 -22.25
N LEU A 169 -32.85 -5.08 -22.61
CA LEU A 169 -33.52 -5.68 -23.78
C LEU A 169 -34.99 -6.00 -23.51
N ARG A 170 -35.39 -6.18 -22.26
CA ARG A 170 -36.79 -6.47 -21.90
C ARG A 170 -37.72 -5.25 -21.95
N SER A 171 -37.18 -4.04 -21.94
CA SER A 171 -37.97 -2.81 -22.12
C SER A 171 -38.29 -2.49 -23.59
N LEU A 172 -37.89 -3.35 -24.52
CA LEU A 172 -38.10 -3.17 -25.97
C LEU A 172 -39.16 -4.13 -26.55
N ILE A 173 -39.80 -4.95 -25.72
CA ILE A 173 -40.93 -5.83 -26.11
C ILE A 173 -42.23 -5.22 -25.60
#